data_AF-A0A813TTF0-F1
#
_entry.id   AF-A0A813TTF0-F1
#
_cell.length_a   1.000
_cell.length_b   1.000
_cell.length_c   1.000
_cell.angle_alpha   90.00
_cell.angle_beta   90.00
_cell.angle_gamma   90.00
#
_symmetry.space_group_name_H-M   'P 1'
#
loop_
_entity.id
_entity.type
_entity.pdbx_description
1 polymer ?
#
loop_
_entity_poly.entity_id
_entity_poly.type
_entity_poly.pdbx_seq_one_letter_code
_entity_poly.pdbx_strand_id
1 'polypeptide(L)' 'GTTIGRLHQAQIIHGDLTTSNMLLTENDQLYLIDFGLSAYIPNKTQMLEALAVDFKTFLFKYSYGI' A
#
# COMPACT_ATOMS: atom_id res chain seq x y z
N GLY A 1 5.91 0.69 -7.13
CA GLY A 1 6.71 1.16 -5.96
C GLY A 1 6.45 2.61 -5.58
N THR A 2 6.37 3.52 -6.55
CA THR A 2 6.31 4.97 -6.31
C THR A 2 5.03 5.47 -5.64
N THR A 3 3.85 4.94 -6.01
CA THR A 3 2.56 5.35 -5.42
C THR A 3 2.44 4.92 -3.95
N ILE A 4 2.79 3.67 -3.65
CA ILE A 4 2.83 3.13 -2.27
C ILE A 4 3.82 3.94 -1.41
N GLY A 5 5.02 4.20 -1.94
CA GLY A 5 6.02 5.01 -1.25
C GLY A 5 5.56 6.43 -0.92
N ARG A 6 4.77 7.07 -1.79
CA ARG A 6 4.15 8.38 -1.50
C ARG A 6 3.15 8.31 -0.36
N LEU A 7 2.35 7.24 -0.30
CA LEU A 7 1.39 7.02 0.79
C LEU A 7 2.13 6.91 2.14
N HIS A 8 3.17 6.09 2.16
CA HIS A 8 3.97 5.88 3.37
C HIS A 8 4.75 7.14 3.79
N GLN A 9 5.23 7.94 2.84
CA GLN A 9 5.84 9.25 3.15
C GLN A 9 4.85 10.22 3.80
N ALA A 10 3.56 10.10 3.48
CA ALA A 10 2.49 10.84 4.13
C ALA A 10 2.03 10.22 5.48
N GLN A 11 2.75 9.20 5.98
CA GLN A 11 2.42 8.45 7.20
C GLN A 11 1.07 7.72 7.12
N ILE A 12 0.65 7.35 5.91
CA ILE A 12 -0.57 6.58 5.68
C ILE A 12 -0.17 5.15 5.29
N ILE A 13 -0.79 4.17 5.95
CA ILE A 13 -0.74 2.76 5.59
C ILE A 13 -2.07 2.41 4.91
N HIS A 14 -2.05 1.67 3.80
CA HIS A 14 -3.28 1.32 3.09
C HIS A 14 -4.08 0.22 3.79
N GLY A 15 -3.39 -0.78 4.34
CA GLY A 15 -4.00 -1.86 5.13
C GLY A 15 -4.62 -3.00 4.30
N ASP A 16 -4.77 -2.84 2.99
CA ASP A 16 -5.25 -3.87 2.06
C ASP A 16 -4.74 -3.68 0.63
N LEU A 17 -3.44 -3.90 0.41
CA LEU A 17 -2.82 -3.81 -0.92
C LEU A 17 -3.02 -5.09 -1.73
N THR A 18 -4.26 -5.36 -2.14
CA THR A 18 -4.60 -6.38 -3.15
C THR A 18 -4.47 -5.81 -4.56
N THR A 19 -4.32 -6.68 -5.57
CA THR A 19 -4.31 -6.25 -6.98
C THR A 19 -5.66 -5.68 -7.41
N SER A 20 -6.78 -6.12 -6.80
CA SER A 20 -8.11 -5.54 -7.04
C SER A 20 -8.26 -4.11 -6.52
N ASN A 21 -7.44 -3.71 -5.55
CA ASN A 21 -7.40 -2.33 -5.03
C ASN A 21 -6.41 -1.45 -5.80
N MET A 22 -5.89 -1.93 -6.93
CA MET A 22 -4.96 -1.22 -7.80
C MET A 22 -5.56 -1.02 -9.18
N LEU A 23 -5.73 0.23 -9.59
CA LEU A 23 -6.15 0.58 -10.94
C LEU A 23 -4.92 1.00 -11.75
N LEU A 24 -4.65 0.27 -12.83
CA LEU A 24 -3.65 0.64 -13.83
C LEU A 24 -4.38 1.28 -15.01
N THR A 25 -4.11 2.55 -15.29
CA THR A 25 -4.65 3.23 -16.48
C THR A 25 -3.92 2.82 -17.74
N GLU A 26 -4.50 3.09 -18.91
CA GLU A 26 -3.85 2.91 -20.22
C GLU A 26 -2.51 3.67 -20.38
N ASN A 27 -2.28 4.72 -19.59
CA ASN A 27 -1.04 5.49 -19.56
C ASN A 27 -0.02 4.98 -18.52
N ASP A 28 -0.11 3.70 -18.12
CA ASP A 28 0.74 3.06 -17.10
C ASP A 28 0.76 3.75 -15.72
N GLN A 29 -0.27 4.54 -15.40
CA GLN A 29 -0.43 5.17 -14.10
C GLN A 29 -1.14 4.25 -13.12
N LEU A 30 -0.52 4.03 -11.96
CA LEU A 30 -1.05 3.21 -10.87
C LEU A 30 -1.76 4.08 -9.83
N TYR A 31 -3.05 3.84 -9.64
CA TYR A 31 -3.89 4.42 -8.61
C TYR A 31 -4.26 3.36 -7.56
N LEU A 32 -4.26 3.75 -6.30
CA LEU A 32 -4.74 2.93 -5.19
C LEU A 32 -6.18 3.36 -4.86
N ILE A 33 -7.06 2.38 -4.65
CA ILE A 33 -8.46 2.58 -4.32
C ILE A 33 -8.82 1.78 -3.06
N ASP A 34 -9.99 2.08 -2.49
CA ASP A 34 -10.51 1.43 -1.28
C ASP A 34 -9.60 1.58 -0.03
N PHE A 35 -9.67 2.77 0.56
CA PHE A 35 -8.95 3.11 1.79
C PHE A 35 -9.72 2.72 3.06
N GLY A 36 -10.68 1.80 2.99
CA GLY A 36 -11.54 1.43 4.12
C GLY A 36 -10.79 0.87 5.34
N LEU A 37 -9.60 0.29 5.13
CA LEU A 37 -8.71 -0.22 6.18
C LEU A 37 -7.47 0.65 6.40
N SER A 38 -7.43 1.84 5.81
CA SER A 38 -6.26 2.70 5.90
C SER A 38 -6.10 3.32 7.29
N ALA A 39 -4.84 3.55 7.67
CA ALA A 39 -4.51 4.12 8.97
C ALA A 39 -3.43 5.21 8.83
N TYR A 40 -3.62 6.31 9.56
CA TYR A 40 -2.60 7.34 9.75
C TYR A 40 -1.75 7.01 10.98
N ILE A 41 -0.44 6.90 10.82
CA ILE A 41 0.50 6.50 11.89
C ILE A 41 1.57 7.58 12.08
N PRO A 42 1.37 8.54 13.00
CA PRO A 42 2.31 9.63 13.22
C PRO A 42 3.60 9.18 13.94
N ASN A 43 3.56 8.05 14.65
CA ASN A 43 4.70 7.53 15.39
C ASN A 43 5.65 6.73 14.47
N LYS A 44 6.91 7.15 14.40
CA LYS A 44 7.91 6.56 13.51
C LYS A 44 8.20 5.07 13.80
N THR A 45 8.16 4.65 15.06
CA THR A 45 8.40 3.24 15.44
C THR A 45 7.27 2.35 14.94
N GLN A 46 6.02 2.73 15.20
CA GLN A 46 4.84 2.01 14.72
C GLN A 46 4.75 2.02 13.18
N MET A 47 5.19 3.11 12.55
CA MET A 47 5.21 3.22 11.10
C MET A 47 6.14 2.18 10.45
N LEU A 48 7.31 1.91 11.04
CA LEU A 48 8.24 0.91 10.52
C LEU A 48 7.66 -0.51 10.56
N GLU A 49 6.96 -0.85 11.64
CA GLU A 49 6.31 -2.14 11.79
C GLU A 49 5.16 -2.31 10.79
N ALA A 50 4.29 -1.32 10.69
CA ALA A 50 3.16 -1.33 9.76
C ALA A 50 3.62 -1.37 8.30
N LEU A 51 4.69 -0.63 7.96
CA LEU A 51 5.31 -0.64 6.64
C LEU A 51 5.77 -2.04 6.23
N ALA A 52 6.44 -2.76 7.14
CA ALA A 52 6.93 -4.11 6.87
C ALA A 52 5.78 -5.09 6.59
N VAL A 53 4.68 -4.97 7.33
CA VAL A 53 3.46 -5.76 7.12
C VAL A 53 2.83 -5.45 5.75
N ASP A 54 2.68 -4.17 5.42
CA ASP A 54 2.04 -3.71 4.19
C ASP A 54 2.86 -4.13 2.95
N PHE A 55 4.18 -3.96 2.98
CA PHE A 55 5.08 -4.42 1.92
C PHE A 55 5.10 -5.94 1.78
N LYS A 56 5.14 -6.68 2.89
CA LYS A 56 5.12 -8.14 2.86
C LYS A 56 3.83 -8.66 2.25
N THR A 57 2.71 -8.06 2.62
CA THR A 57 1.39 -8.38 2.09
C THR A 57 1.32 -8.13 0.60
N PHE A 58 1.80 -6.95 0.15
CA PHE A 58 1.88 -6.62 -1.27
C PHE A 58 2.75 -7.62 -2.06
N LEU A 59 3.97 -7.89 -1.61
CA LEU A 59 4.89 -8.81 -2.31
C LEU A 59 4.36 -10.23 -2.39
N PHE A 60 3.76 -10.73 -1.30
CA PHE A 60 3.13 -12.04 -1.28
C PHE A 60 1.98 -12.11 -2.28
N LYS A 61 1.03 -11.18 -2.21
CA LYS A 61 -0.13 -11.14 -3.11
C LYS A 61 0.27 -10.99 -4.58
N TYR A 62 1.22 -10.09 -4.86
CA TYR A 62 1.74 -9.88 -6.21
C TYR A 62 2.44 -11.12 -6.77
N SER A 63 3.24 -11.82 -5.95
CA SER A 63 3.98 -13.01 -6.41
C SER A 63 3.08 -14.22 -6.65
N TYR A 64 1.94 -14.30 -5.96
CA TYR A 64 1.01 -15.42 -6.04
C TYR A 64 -0.29 -15.12 -6.79
N GLY A 65 -0.49 -13.89 -7.27
CA GLY A 65 -1.65 -13.49 -8.06
C GLY A 65 -2.99 -13.56 -7.32
N ILE A 66 -2.97 -13.44 -5.98
CA ILE A 66 -4.14 -13.50 -5.08
C ILE A 66 -4.48 -12.16 -4.44
#